data_AF-A0A528XK11-F1
#
_entry.id   AF-A0A528XK11-F1
#
_cell.length_a   1.000
_cell.length_b   1.000
_cell.length_c   1.000
_cell.angle_alpha   90.00
_cell.angle_beta   90.00
_cell.angle_gamma   90.00
#
_symmetry.space_group_name_H-M   'P 1'
#
loop_
_entity.id
_entity.type
_entity.pdbx_description
1 polymer ?
#
loop_
_entity_poly.entity_id
_entity_poly.type
_entity_poly.pdbx_seq_one_letter_code
_entity_poly.pdbx_strand_id
1 'polypeptide(L)'
;AERVSVDLDPGHAIADPMRLPLQLRAVARLLPAIAKVAVIRTWSGCEGYVRDMLPVMGRSATTPGLFHAFGFCGHGFQLGPGVGDAMAELITTGRCETPLDDFRVDRFDCAA
;
A
#
# COMPACT_ATOMS: atom_id res chain seq x y z
N ALA A 1 10.50 -0.04 9.81
CA ALA A 1 9.50 0.63 10.65
C ALA A 1 8.52 -0.42 11.13
N GLU A 2 8.21 -0.43 12.42
CA GLU A 2 7.22 -1.36 12.98
C GLU A 2 5.82 -0.93 12.51
N ARG A 3 5.09 -1.87 11.90
CA ARG A 3 3.70 -1.69 11.46
C ARG A 3 2.78 -2.09 12.60
N VAL A 4 1.74 -1.30 12.84
CA VAL A 4 0.69 -1.60 13.83
C VAL A 4 -0.62 -1.84 13.10
N SER A 5 -1.44 -2.75 13.61
CA SER A 5 -2.79 -2.93 13.09
C SER A 5 -3.62 -1.67 13.32
N VAL A 6 -4.45 -1.32 12.36
CA VAL A 6 -5.45 -0.26 12.48
C VAL A 6 -6.82 -0.93 12.37
N ASP A 7 -7.63 -0.79 13.40
CA ASP A 7 -8.98 -1.32 13.41
C ASP A 7 -9.87 -0.55 12.42
N LEU A 8 -10.86 -1.22 11.83
CA LEU A 8 -11.79 -0.63 10.85
C LEU A 8 -12.64 0.49 11.47
N ASP A 9 -12.90 0.41 12.77
CA ASP A 9 -13.50 1.47 13.57
C ASP A 9 -12.46 1.89 14.62
N PRO A 10 -11.97 3.14 14.61
CA PRO A 10 -12.39 4.29 13.82
C PRO A 10 -11.70 4.46 12.45
N GLY A 11 -10.90 3.49 12.00
CA GLY A 11 -10.36 3.45 10.63
C GLY A 11 -9.19 4.40 10.33
N HIS A 12 -8.60 5.04 11.35
CA HIS A 12 -7.47 5.96 11.17
C HIS A 12 -6.25 5.57 12.01
N ALA A 13 -5.07 5.78 11.43
CA ALA A 13 -3.81 5.56 12.11
C ALA A 13 -3.56 6.65 13.16
N ILE A 14 -3.10 6.23 14.34
CA ILE A 14 -2.68 7.13 15.41
C ILE A 14 -1.17 7.33 15.32
N ALA A 15 -0.74 8.59 15.36
CA ALA A 15 0.67 8.92 15.45
C ALA A 15 1.17 8.68 16.88
N ASP A 16 2.21 7.87 17.03
CA ASP A 16 2.98 7.74 18.27
C ASP A 16 4.27 8.56 18.14
N PRO A 17 4.34 9.75 18.77
CA PRO A 17 5.51 10.62 18.69
C PRO A 17 6.77 9.97 19.27
N MET A 18 6.64 8.97 20.16
CA MET A 18 7.77 8.30 20.79
C MET A 18 8.51 7.36 19.84
N ARG A 19 7.90 6.96 18.71
CA ARG A 19 8.58 6.17 17.68
C ARG A 19 9.62 6.96 16.89
N LEU A 20 9.40 8.26 16.68
CA LEU A 20 10.30 9.08 15.87
C LEU A 20 11.71 9.19 16.47
N PRO A 21 11.91 9.51 17.77
CA PRO A 21 13.24 9.57 18.36
C PRO A 21 14.07 8.30 18.20
N LEU A 22 13.44 7.12 18.26
CA LEU A 22 14.13 5.83 18.04
C LEU A 22 14.65 5.71 16.60
N GLN A 23 13.84 6.10 15.62
CA GLN A 23 14.23 6.10 14.20
C GLN A 23 15.32 7.14 13.92
N LEU A 24 15.19 8.35 14.47
CA LEU A 24 16.16 9.43 14.27
C LEU A 24 17.54 9.07 14.82
N ARG A 25 17.64 8.30 15.91
CA ARG A 25 18.94 7.79 16.41
C ARG A 25 19.64 6.89 15.38
N ALA A 26 18.89 6.08 14.65
CA ALA A 26 19.45 5.25 13.58
C ALA A 26 19.85 6.10 12.37
N VAL A 27 18.99 7.04 11.96
CA VAL A 27 19.27 7.94 10.82
C VAL A 27 20.47 8.84 11.11
N ALA A 28 20.66 9.32 12.33
CA ALA A 28 21.80 10.17 12.70
C ALA A 28 23.16 9.48 12.52
N ARG A 29 23.21 8.13 12.50
CA ARG A 29 24.43 7.38 12.15
C ARG A 29 24.77 7.48 10.66
N LEU A 30 23.77 7.63 9.81
CA LEU A 30 23.91 7.76 8.35
C LEU A 30 24.02 9.22 7.92
N LEU A 31 23.29 10.12 8.58
CA LEU A 31 23.24 11.56 8.31
C LEU A 31 23.41 12.36 9.61
N PRO A 32 24.64 12.57 10.10
CA PRO A 32 24.89 13.21 11.40
C PRO A 32 24.32 14.62 11.54
N ALA A 33 24.17 15.35 10.43
CA ALA A 33 23.59 16.69 10.42
C ALA A 33 22.14 16.72 10.97
N ILE A 34 21.40 15.61 10.87
CA ILE A 34 20.02 15.53 11.35
C ILE A 34 19.90 15.64 12.88
N ALA A 35 20.98 15.42 13.63
CA ALA A 35 20.96 15.58 15.08
C ALA A 35 20.78 17.05 15.53
N LYS A 36 20.93 18.01 14.61
CA LYS A 36 20.86 19.46 14.89
C LYS A 36 19.60 20.12 14.34
N VAL A 37 18.68 19.38 13.72
CA VAL A 37 17.47 19.96 13.12
C VAL A 37 16.26 19.83 14.06
N ALA A 38 15.31 20.77 13.95
CA ALA A 38 14.06 20.71 14.69
C ALA A 38 13.03 19.82 13.98
N VAL A 39 12.31 19.01 14.74
CA VAL A 39 11.13 18.28 14.24
C VAL A 39 9.95 19.23 14.19
N ILE A 40 9.40 19.46 13.00
CA ILE A 40 8.26 20.37 12.79
C ILE A 40 6.92 19.64 12.96
N ARG A 41 6.86 18.36 12.55
CA ARG A 41 5.64 17.55 12.58
C ARG A 41 5.96 16.06 12.55
N THR A 42 5.06 15.27 13.13
CA THR A 42 4.99 13.81 12.99
C THR A 42 3.60 13.40 12.51
N TRP A 43 3.50 12.36 11.69
CA TRP A 43 2.23 11.80 11.27
C TRP A 43 2.34 10.28 11.08
N SER A 44 1.19 9.62 11.03
CA SER A 44 1.03 8.23 10.64
C SER A 44 0.00 8.15 9.51
N GLY A 45 -0.06 7.01 8.82
CA GLY A 45 -1.05 6.73 7.79
C GLY A 45 -1.41 5.25 7.77
N CYS A 46 -2.59 4.94 7.22
CA CYS A 46 -3.02 3.58 6.97
C CYS A 46 -2.46 3.10 5.62
N GLU A 47 -2.03 1.85 5.56
CA GLU A 47 -1.57 1.21 4.32
C GLU A 47 -2.14 -0.21 4.27
N GLY A 48 -2.59 -0.61 3.08
CA GLY A 48 -3.14 -1.94 2.86
C GLY A 48 -2.05 -2.94 2.55
N TYR A 49 -1.91 -3.97 3.38
CA TYR A 49 -0.99 -5.08 3.15
C TYR A 49 -1.76 -6.37 2.94
N VAL A 50 -1.33 -7.15 1.95
CA VAL A 50 -1.81 -8.52 1.71
C VAL A 50 -0.64 -9.51 1.83
N ARG A 51 -0.97 -10.80 1.91
CA ARG A 51 -0.05 -11.86 2.35
C ARG A 51 1.24 -11.96 1.53
N ASP A 52 1.15 -11.74 0.22
CA ASP A 52 2.26 -11.88 -0.72
C ASP A 52 2.94 -10.54 -1.07
N MET A 53 2.53 -9.45 -0.42
CA MET A 53 3.07 -8.10 -0.63
C MET A 53 2.88 -7.55 -2.07
N LEU A 54 1.96 -8.14 -2.85
CA LEU A 54 1.59 -7.68 -4.18
C LEU A 54 0.20 -7.00 -4.16
N PRO A 55 -0.08 -6.00 -4.99
CA PRO A 55 -1.41 -5.40 -5.05
C PRO A 55 -2.49 -6.40 -5.50
N VAL A 56 -3.75 -6.09 -5.17
CA VAL A 56 -4.92 -6.76 -5.74
C VAL A 56 -5.49 -5.88 -6.83
N MET A 57 -5.45 -6.36 -8.07
CA MET A 57 -5.93 -5.65 -9.26
C MET A 57 -6.73 -6.58 -10.16
N GLY A 58 -7.70 -6.02 -10.88
CA GLY A 58 -8.48 -6.74 -11.89
C GLY A 58 -9.95 -6.95 -11.52
N ARG A 59 -10.62 -7.86 -12.21
CA ARG A 59 -12.05 -8.14 -12.02
C ARG A 59 -12.31 -8.85 -10.70
N SER A 60 -13.44 -8.54 -10.07
CA SER A 60 -13.94 -9.34 -8.94
C SER A 60 -14.30 -10.75 -9.40
N ALA A 61 -13.96 -11.75 -8.59
CA ALA A 61 -14.33 -13.14 -8.81
C ALA A 61 -15.80 -13.44 -8.46
N THR A 62 -16.43 -12.60 -7.62
CA THR A 62 -17.76 -12.87 -7.04
C THR A 62 -18.85 -11.91 -7.51
N THR A 63 -18.48 -10.77 -8.09
CA THR A 63 -19.43 -9.72 -8.46
C THR A 63 -19.16 -9.20 -9.87
N PRO A 64 -20.01 -9.53 -10.87
CA PRO A 64 -19.86 -9.02 -12.23
C PRO A 64 -19.87 -7.50 -12.28
N GLY A 65 -18.95 -6.90 -13.03
CA GLY A 65 -18.83 -5.45 -13.18
C GLY A 65 -18.07 -4.72 -12.06
N LEU A 66 -17.70 -5.42 -10.98
CA LEU A 66 -16.83 -4.87 -9.93
C LEU A 66 -15.34 -5.11 -10.27
N PHE A 67 -14.50 -4.11 -10.00
CA PHE A 67 -13.06 -4.16 -10.19
C PHE A 67 -12.32 -3.79 -8.90
N HIS A 68 -11.17 -4.41 -8.68
CA HIS A 68 -10.30 -4.19 -7.53
C HIS A 68 -9.02 -3.46 -7.95
N ALA A 69 -8.55 -2.56 -7.09
CA ALA A 69 -7.24 -1.91 -7.16
C ALA A 69 -6.87 -1.43 -5.75
N PHE A 70 -6.34 -2.34 -4.92
CA PHE A 70 -6.02 -2.05 -3.50
C PHE A 70 -4.83 -2.86 -3.00
N GLY A 71 -4.38 -2.60 -1.76
CA GLY A 71 -3.38 -3.42 -1.09
C GLY A 71 -1.96 -3.28 -1.66
N PHE A 72 -1.56 -2.06 -2.03
CA PHE A 72 -0.29 -1.79 -2.71
C PHE A 72 0.97 -1.92 -1.85
N CYS A 73 0.83 -2.28 -0.58
CA CYS A 73 1.93 -2.70 0.29
C CYS A 73 3.09 -1.69 0.40
N GLY A 74 2.79 -0.38 0.34
CA GLY A 74 3.79 0.69 0.44
C GLY A 74 4.31 1.21 -0.90
N HIS A 75 3.87 0.64 -2.02
CA HIS A 75 4.30 1.00 -3.38
C HIS A 75 3.19 1.69 -4.19
N GLY A 76 2.05 2.01 -3.58
CA GLY A 76 0.90 2.56 -4.32
C GLY A 76 1.16 3.91 -4.97
N PHE A 77 1.95 4.78 -4.31
CA PHE A 77 2.23 6.12 -4.83
C PHE A 77 3.00 6.10 -6.14
N GLN A 78 4.08 5.30 -6.23
CA GLN A 78 4.87 5.21 -7.47
C GLN A 78 4.09 4.52 -8.60
N LEU A 79 3.21 3.57 -8.27
CA LEU A 79 2.47 2.76 -9.23
C LEU A 79 1.21 3.45 -9.76
N GLY A 80 0.69 4.45 -9.04
CA GLY A 80 -0.62 5.08 -9.29
C GLY A 80 -0.93 5.38 -10.77
N PRO A 81 -0.06 6.06 -11.53
CA PRO A 81 -0.31 6.34 -12.95
C PRO A 81 -0.45 5.07 -13.80
N GLY A 82 0.46 4.10 -13.66
CA GLY A 82 0.43 2.86 -14.44
C GLY A 82 -0.76 1.97 -14.06
N VAL A 83 -1.11 1.94 -12.77
CA VAL A 83 -2.32 1.23 -12.29
C VAL A 83 -3.58 1.87 -12.88
N GLY A 84 -3.66 3.19 -12.89
CA GLY A 84 -4.80 3.91 -13.48
C GLY A 84 -4.99 3.58 -14.95
N ASP A 85 -3.90 3.60 -15.73
CA ASP A 85 -3.91 3.28 -17.16
C ASP A 85 -4.34 1.83 -17.42
N ALA A 86 -3.68 0.87 -16.76
CA ALA A 86 -3.99 -0.56 -16.89
C ALA A 86 -5.45 -0.89 -16.49
N MET A 87 -5.93 -0.32 -15.39
CA MET A 87 -7.30 -0.53 -14.93
C MET A 87 -8.32 0.14 -15.85
N ALA A 88 -8.04 1.33 -16.38
CA ALA A 88 -8.91 1.99 -17.36
C ALA A 88 -9.06 1.17 -18.65
N GLU A 89 -7.96 0.64 -19.17
CA GLU A 89 -7.97 -0.25 -20.34
C GLU A 89 -8.79 -1.52 -20.08
N LEU A 90 -8.54 -2.18 -18.95
CA LEU A 90 -9.26 -3.39 -18.55
C LEU A 90 -10.77 -3.14 -18.43
N ILE A 91 -11.16 -2.02 -17.83
CA ILE A 91 -12.56 -1.68 -17.60
C ILE A 91 -13.28 -1.36 -18.92
N THR A 92 -12.63 -0.60 -19.80
CA THR A 92 -13.27 -0.07 -21.03
C THR A 92 -13.25 -1.05 -22.20
N THR A 93 -12.18 -1.83 -22.34
CA THR A 93 -11.99 -2.75 -23.49
C THR A 93 -12.18 -4.22 -23.12
N GLY A 94 -12.15 -4.52 -21.84
CA GLY A 94 -12.24 -5.87 -21.30
C GLY A 94 -10.91 -6.63 -21.24
N ARG A 95 -9.81 -6.06 -21.74
CA ARG A 95 -8.45 -6.60 -21.73
C ARG A 95 -7.44 -5.52 -21.33
N CYS A 96 -6.21 -5.93 -21.00
CA CYS A 96 -5.11 -5.00 -20.76
C CYS A 96 -3.83 -5.54 -21.38
N GLU A 97 -3.00 -4.69 -21.99
CA GLU A 97 -1.69 -5.08 -22.49
C GLU A 97 -0.72 -5.42 -21.35
N THR A 98 -0.83 -4.72 -20.22
CA THR A 98 -0.06 -5.03 -19.02
C THR A 98 -0.62 -6.31 -18.39
N PRO A 99 0.20 -7.37 -18.19
CA PRO A 99 -0.26 -8.59 -17.52
C PRO A 99 -0.70 -8.30 -16.08
N LEU A 100 -1.91 -8.75 -15.73
CA LEU A 100 -2.49 -8.55 -14.39
C LEU A 100 -2.79 -9.86 -13.65
N ASP A 101 -2.44 -11.02 -14.24
CA ASP A 101 -2.82 -12.34 -13.71
C ASP A 101 -2.30 -12.57 -12.29
N ASP A 102 -1.06 -12.16 -12.00
CA ASP A 102 -0.43 -12.26 -10.68
C ASP A 102 -1.09 -11.36 -9.63
N PHE A 103 -1.94 -10.42 -10.04
CA PHE A 103 -2.59 -9.45 -9.15
C PHE A 103 -4.06 -9.75 -8.89
N ARG A 104 -4.62 -10.81 -9.49
CA ARG A 104 -6.04 -11.13 -9.32
C ARG A 104 -6.36 -11.48 -7.86
N VAL A 105 -7.61 -11.29 -7.47
CA VAL A 105 -8.08 -11.53 -6.09
C VAL A 105 -8.15 -13.02 -5.74
N ASP A 106 -8.43 -13.86 -6.74
CA ASP A 106 -8.56 -15.32 -6.63
C ASP A 106 -7.22 -16.04 -6.48
N ARG A 107 -6.08 -15.34 -6.62
CA ARG A 107 -4.75 -15.92 -6.37
C ARG A 107 -4.55 -16.38 -4.91
N PHE A 108 -5.39 -15.90 -3.99
CA PHE A 108 -5.36 -16.28 -2.58
C PHE A 108 -6.27 -17.46 -2.26
N ASP A 109 -7.07 -17.92 -3.22
CA ASP A 109 -7.82 -19.14 -3.07
C ASP A 109 -6.81 -20.28 -2.99
N CYS A 110 -6.89 -21.11 -1.95
CA CYS A 110 -6.09 -22.32 -1.91
C CYS A 110 -6.44 -23.15 -3.15
N ALA A 111 -5.43 -23.55 -3.94
CA ALA A 111 -5.60 -24.66 -4.85
C ALA A 111 -6.23 -25.81 -4.04
N ALA A 112 -7.42 -26.23 -4.45
CA ALA A 112 -8.11 -27.38 -3.88
C ALA A 112 -7.26 -28.65 -3.99
#